data_AF-A0AAV5FBQ0-F1
#
_entry.id   AF-A0AAV5FBQ0-F1
#
_cell.length_a   1.000
_cell.length_b   1.000
_cell.length_c   1.000
_cell.angle_alpha   90.00
_cell.angle_beta   90.00
_cell.angle_gamma   90.00
#
_symmetry.space_group_name_H-M   'P 1'
#
loop_
_entity.id
_entity.type
_entity.pdbx_description
1 polymer ?
#
loop_
_entity_poly.entity_id
_entity_poly.type
_entity_poly.pdbx_seq_one_letter_code
_entity_poly.pdbx_strand_id
1 'polypeptide(L)'
;MTMAVALHPERGAVENKRFDVKQRRVVVTGMGVVTPLGHDPDEFYSNLLQGLSGISGIQAFDCSNYPTRIAGEIKSFSTDGWVAPKLAKRMDKFMQYLIIAGKKALENAGITEDIMNELEKSRCGVLIGSAMGGMKVFSDAIEALRVSYKKMNPFCVPFATTNMGSAILAMDLGWMGPNYSISTACATSNFCILNAANHIRKGEADVMLCGGSDAPIIPIGLGGFVACRALSQRNSDPTKASRPWDVDRDGFVMGEGAGVLVLEELEHAKISAAKGCGNIC
;
A
#
# COMPACT_ATOMS: atom_id res chain seq x y z
N MET A 1 -21.06 -42.56 54.50
CA MET A 1 -20.44 -41.39 55.15
C MET A 1 -19.38 -40.81 54.21
N THR A 2 -19.79 -39.94 53.27
CA THR A 2 -18.91 -39.02 52.54
C THR A 2 -19.83 -37.99 51.85
N MET A 3 -20.02 -36.83 52.48
CA MET A 3 -20.66 -35.69 51.84
C MET A 3 -19.61 -34.97 51.01
N ALA A 4 -19.85 -34.84 49.71
CA ALA A 4 -19.09 -33.95 48.84
C ALA A 4 -19.51 -32.50 49.14
N VAL A 5 -18.58 -31.71 49.66
CA VAL A 5 -18.74 -30.26 49.83
C VAL A 5 -18.47 -29.61 48.48
N ALA A 6 -19.51 -29.02 47.87
CA ALA A 6 -19.36 -28.19 46.69
C ALA A 6 -18.79 -26.81 47.11
N LEU A 7 -17.57 -26.52 46.70
CA LEU A 7 -16.97 -25.18 46.80
C LEU A 7 -17.45 -24.35 45.59
N HIS A 8 -18.34 -23.38 45.84
CA HIS A 8 -18.59 -22.30 44.87
C HIS A 8 -17.53 -21.20 45.08
N PRO A 9 -16.76 -20.82 44.05
CA PRO A 9 -15.93 -19.63 44.14
C PRO A 9 -16.81 -18.39 43.97
N GLU A 10 -16.79 -17.50 44.95
CA GLU A 10 -17.39 -16.17 44.83
C GLU A 10 -16.70 -15.39 43.71
N ARG A 11 -17.48 -15.00 42.69
CA ARG A 11 -17.04 -14.00 41.71
C ARG A 11 -17.12 -12.63 42.37
N GLY A 12 -16.00 -12.19 42.95
CA GLY A 12 -15.82 -10.78 43.28
C GLY A 12 -16.09 -9.94 42.03
N ALA A 13 -17.01 -8.99 42.14
CA ALA A 13 -17.28 -8.02 41.10
C ALA A 13 -15.99 -7.21 40.86
N VAL A 14 -15.29 -7.49 39.77
CA VAL A 14 -14.23 -6.63 39.28
C VAL A 14 -14.92 -5.35 38.82
N GLU A 15 -14.81 -4.29 39.61
CA GLU A 15 -15.16 -2.94 39.16
C GLU A 15 -14.37 -2.67 37.88
N ASN A 16 -15.08 -2.73 36.76
CA ASN A 16 -14.55 -2.39 35.46
C ASN A 16 -14.44 -0.86 35.42
N LYS A 17 -13.37 -0.32 36.04
CA LYS A 17 -12.99 1.09 35.87
C LYS A 17 -12.70 1.27 34.38
N ARG A 18 -13.72 1.70 33.63
CA ARG A 18 -13.53 2.30 32.31
C ARG A 18 -12.57 3.45 32.51
N PHE A 19 -11.31 3.26 32.14
CA PHE A 19 -10.41 4.37 31.93
C PHE A 19 -11.07 5.25 30.86
N ASP A 20 -11.50 6.44 31.26
CA ASP A 20 -11.94 7.49 30.35
C ASP A 20 -10.70 8.05 29.64
N VAL A 21 -10.06 7.20 28.83
CA VAL A 21 -9.10 7.65 27.84
C VAL A 21 -9.95 8.28 26.78
N LYS A 22 -9.97 9.62 26.69
CA LYS A 22 -10.43 10.33 25.48
C LYS A 22 -9.76 9.64 24.29
N GLN A 23 -10.52 8.79 23.60
CA GLN A 23 -9.99 7.99 22.50
C GLN A 23 -9.48 8.96 21.44
N ARG A 24 -8.17 8.93 21.15
CA ARG A 24 -7.57 9.80 20.14
C ARG A 24 -8.28 9.54 18.82
N ARG A 25 -8.89 10.57 18.26
CA ARG A 25 -9.67 10.46 17.03
C ARG A 25 -8.72 10.48 15.86
N VAL A 26 -8.96 9.61 14.89
CA VAL A 26 -8.17 9.50 13.67
C VAL A 26 -8.98 10.09 12.53
N VAL A 27 -8.35 10.94 11.73
CA VAL A 27 -8.93 11.57 10.53
C VAL A 27 -8.06 11.28 9.32
N VAL A 28 -8.64 11.37 8.12
CA VAL A 28 -7.87 11.33 6.86
C VAL A 28 -7.63 12.77 6.44
N THR A 29 -6.36 13.16 6.31
CA THR A 29 -5.99 14.53 5.90
C THR A 29 -5.50 14.62 4.46
N GLY A 30 -5.08 13.49 3.87
CA GLY A 30 -4.68 13.46 2.47
C GLY A 30 -4.64 12.06 1.88
N MET A 31 -4.58 12.01 0.57
CA MET A 31 -4.48 10.78 -0.20
C MET A 31 -3.57 10.94 -1.41
N GLY A 32 -2.92 9.85 -1.80
CA GLY A 32 -2.12 9.77 -3.01
C GLY A 32 -2.33 8.44 -3.69
N VAL A 33 -2.38 8.46 -5.01
CA VAL A 33 -2.69 7.30 -5.83
C VAL A 33 -1.73 7.22 -7.01
N VAL A 34 -1.42 6.00 -7.42
CA VAL A 34 -0.69 5.68 -8.65
C VAL A 34 -1.42 4.50 -9.26
N THR A 35 -2.17 4.72 -10.35
CA THR A 35 -3.09 3.72 -10.89
C THR A 35 -3.12 3.75 -12.43
N PRO A 36 -3.66 2.71 -13.09
CA PRO A 36 -3.93 2.75 -14.52
C PRO A 36 -4.98 3.79 -14.95
N LEU A 37 -5.71 4.37 -14.00
CA LEU A 37 -6.75 5.38 -14.21
C LEU A 37 -6.30 6.80 -13.83
N GLY A 38 -5.03 7.00 -13.51
CA GLY A 38 -4.51 8.30 -13.11
C GLY A 38 -3.57 8.20 -11.90
N HIS A 39 -2.71 9.20 -11.78
CA HIS A 39 -1.71 9.34 -10.70
C HIS A 39 -2.01 10.52 -9.79
N ASP A 40 -3.16 11.16 -9.99
CA ASP A 40 -3.67 12.25 -9.17
C ASP A 40 -5.05 11.85 -8.61
N PRO A 41 -5.35 12.11 -7.33
CA PRO A 41 -6.62 11.72 -6.73
C PRO A 41 -7.87 12.26 -7.45
N ASP A 42 -7.84 13.51 -7.93
CA ASP A 42 -8.99 14.14 -8.57
C ASP A 42 -9.20 13.57 -9.98
N GLU A 43 -8.12 13.38 -10.74
CA GLU A 43 -8.15 12.68 -12.03
C GLU A 43 -8.69 11.26 -11.86
N PHE A 44 -8.12 10.50 -10.91
CA PHE A 44 -8.52 9.13 -10.62
C PHE A 44 -10.02 9.06 -10.28
N TYR A 45 -10.49 9.92 -9.38
CA TYR A 45 -11.89 9.96 -8.97
C TYR A 45 -12.83 10.34 -10.13
N SER A 46 -12.45 11.35 -10.92
CA SER A 46 -13.21 11.75 -12.11
C SER A 46 -13.33 10.60 -13.13
N ASN A 47 -12.24 9.87 -13.38
CA ASN A 47 -12.22 8.73 -14.29
C ASN A 47 -13.08 7.57 -13.78
N LEU A 48 -13.11 7.34 -12.46
CA LEU A 48 -14.02 6.38 -11.84
C LEU A 48 -15.49 6.76 -12.02
N LEU A 49 -15.85 8.03 -11.78
CA LEU A 49 -17.22 8.52 -11.96
C LEU A 49 -17.71 8.42 -13.41
N GLN A 50 -16.81 8.56 -14.38
CA GLN A 50 -17.09 8.37 -15.80
C GLN A 50 -17.17 6.89 -16.22
N GLY A 51 -16.84 5.96 -15.33
CA GLY A 51 -16.85 4.52 -15.64
C GLY A 51 -15.75 4.11 -16.62
N LEU A 52 -14.62 4.83 -16.65
CA LEU A 52 -13.49 4.47 -17.50
C LEU A 52 -12.82 3.19 -17.00
N SER A 53 -12.43 2.33 -17.94
CA SER A 53 -11.68 1.10 -17.64
C SER A 53 -10.19 1.33 -17.81
N GLY A 54 -9.42 1.02 -16.76
CA GLY A 54 -7.95 0.96 -16.81
C GLY A 54 -7.41 -0.34 -17.42
N ILE A 55 -8.28 -1.29 -17.80
CA ILE A 55 -7.88 -2.59 -18.33
C ILE A 55 -7.64 -2.52 -19.83
N SER A 56 -6.47 -3.01 -20.26
CA SER A 56 -6.12 -3.13 -21.68
C SER A 56 -5.14 -4.30 -21.89
N GLY A 57 -4.68 -4.51 -23.14
CA GLY A 57 -3.63 -5.49 -23.42
C GLY A 57 -2.31 -5.13 -22.75
N ILE A 58 -1.63 -6.14 -22.23
CA ILE A 58 -0.32 -6.01 -21.57
C ILE A 58 0.75 -5.61 -22.60
N GLN A 59 1.56 -4.61 -22.27
CA GLN A 59 2.67 -4.08 -23.06
C GLN A 59 4.03 -4.22 -22.35
N ALA A 60 4.02 -4.47 -21.03
CA ALA A 60 5.24 -4.62 -20.22
C ALA A 60 6.16 -5.78 -20.66
N PHE A 61 5.61 -6.83 -21.27
CA PHE A 61 6.36 -7.99 -21.78
C PHE A 61 5.55 -8.76 -22.83
N ASP A 62 6.21 -9.64 -23.59
CA ASP A 62 5.54 -10.54 -24.53
C ASP A 62 4.74 -11.62 -23.77
N CYS A 63 3.42 -11.50 -23.81
CA CYS A 63 2.48 -12.44 -23.23
C CYS A 63 1.68 -13.21 -24.29
N SER A 64 2.12 -13.25 -25.56
CA SER A 64 1.40 -13.90 -26.67
C SER A 64 0.98 -15.35 -26.38
N ASN A 65 1.84 -16.10 -25.69
CA ASN A 65 1.60 -17.50 -25.31
C ASN A 65 0.82 -17.70 -24.01
N TYR A 66 0.39 -16.61 -23.35
CA TYR A 66 -0.39 -16.70 -22.11
C TYR A 66 -1.89 -16.76 -22.41
N PRO A 67 -2.67 -17.54 -21.65
CA PRO A 67 -4.14 -17.54 -21.73
C PRO A 67 -4.75 -16.17 -21.42
N THR A 68 -4.14 -15.42 -20.51
CA THR A 68 -4.52 -14.05 -20.15
C THR A 68 -3.46 -13.09 -20.65
N ARG A 69 -3.88 -12.04 -21.37
CA ARG A 69 -3.02 -11.04 -22.02
C ARG A 69 -3.48 -9.61 -21.74
N ILE A 70 -4.30 -9.45 -20.71
CA ILE A 70 -4.93 -8.20 -20.31
C ILE A 70 -4.64 -7.91 -18.84
N ALA A 71 -4.47 -6.64 -18.51
CA ALA A 71 -4.25 -6.17 -17.15
C ALA A 71 -4.59 -4.67 -17.02
N GLY A 72 -4.72 -4.21 -15.78
CA GLY A 72 -4.64 -2.80 -15.42
C GLY A 72 -3.17 -2.41 -15.28
N GLU A 73 -2.48 -2.23 -16.41
CA GLU A 73 -1.07 -1.84 -16.47
C GLU A 73 -0.91 -0.32 -16.42
N ILE A 74 0.08 0.16 -15.64
CA ILE A 74 0.49 1.55 -15.69
C ILE A 74 1.48 1.72 -16.84
N LYS A 75 0.97 2.22 -17.98
CA LYS A 75 1.75 2.37 -19.23
C LYS A 75 2.70 3.57 -19.25
N SER A 76 2.34 4.63 -18.53
CA SER A 76 3.15 5.84 -18.42
C SER A 76 3.33 6.18 -16.96
N PHE A 77 4.60 6.27 -16.53
CA PHE A 77 4.99 6.55 -15.17
C PHE A 77 6.36 7.21 -15.16
N SER A 78 6.49 8.34 -14.46
CA SER A 78 7.77 9.02 -14.26
C SER A 78 8.09 9.08 -12.77
N THR A 79 9.37 8.87 -12.46
CA THR A 79 9.94 9.04 -11.12
C THR A 79 10.57 10.42 -10.92
N ASP A 80 10.57 11.26 -11.95
CA ASP A 80 11.28 12.55 -11.95
C ASP A 80 10.72 13.49 -10.89
N GLY A 81 11.60 14.12 -10.12
CA GLY A 81 11.24 14.96 -8.98
C GLY A 81 10.84 14.21 -7.72
N TRP A 82 10.48 12.92 -7.81
CA TRP A 82 9.98 12.15 -6.66
C TRP A 82 10.99 11.19 -6.06
N VAL A 83 11.83 10.58 -6.90
CA VAL A 83 12.79 9.55 -6.49
C VAL A 83 14.16 9.86 -7.07
N ALA A 84 15.21 9.75 -6.24
CA ALA A 84 16.58 9.92 -6.70
C ALA A 84 16.89 8.99 -7.90
N PRO A 85 17.40 9.47 -9.04
CA PRO A 85 17.55 8.68 -10.26
C PRO A 85 18.39 7.40 -10.10
N LYS A 86 19.41 7.42 -9.24
CA LYS A 86 20.23 6.25 -8.92
C LYS A 86 19.44 5.14 -8.22
N LEU A 87 18.48 5.53 -7.38
CA LEU A 87 17.64 4.61 -6.62
C LEU A 87 16.50 4.08 -7.50
N ALA A 88 15.85 4.96 -8.27
CA ALA A 88 14.77 4.63 -9.20
C ALA A 88 15.16 3.49 -10.16
N LYS A 89 16.39 3.51 -10.71
CA LYS A 89 16.90 2.47 -11.62
C LYS A 89 17.07 1.08 -11.01
N ARG A 90 17.11 0.95 -9.68
CA ARG A 90 17.41 -0.31 -9.00
C ARG A 90 16.23 -0.87 -8.23
N MET A 91 15.31 -0.03 -7.79
CA MET A 91 14.14 -0.43 -7.02
C MET A 91 13.08 -1.09 -7.90
N ASP A 92 12.25 -1.93 -7.29
CA ASP A 92 11.08 -2.49 -7.94
C ASP A 92 9.99 -1.42 -8.14
N LYS A 93 9.14 -1.58 -9.16
CA LYS A 93 8.04 -0.67 -9.46
C LYS A 93 7.09 -0.49 -8.27
N PHE A 94 6.82 -1.54 -7.47
CA PHE A 94 5.95 -1.39 -6.30
C PHE A 94 6.50 -0.36 -5.30
N MET A 95 7.83 -0.27 -5.16
CA MET A 95 8.47 0.72 -4.29
C MET A 95 8.34 2.12 -4.88
N GLN A 96 8.51 2.26 -6.20
CA GLN A 96 8.33 3.53 -6.90
C GLN A 96 6.90 4.05 -6.72
N TYR A 97 5.89 3.20 -6.98
CA TYR A 97 4.48 3.57 -6.83
C TYR A 97 4.17 4.01 -5.40
N LEU A 98 4.64 3.25 -4.41
CA LEU A 98 4.46 3.55 -2.99
C LEU A 98 5.09 4.88 -2.57
N ILE A 99 6.35 5.13 -2.97
CA ILE A 99 7.07 6.35 -2.60
C ILE A 99 6.38 7.58 -3.21
N ILE A 100 6.01 7.49 -4.49
CA ILE A 100 5.34 8.61 -5.17
C ILE A 100 3.94 8.84 -4.58
N ALA A 101 3.13 7.78 -4.41
CA ALA A 101 1.81 7.89 -3.80
C ALA A 101 1.90 8.46 -2.37
N GLY A 102 2.89 8.03 -1.57
CA GLY A 102 3.08 8.55 -0.22
C GLY A 102 3.46 10.03 -0.19
N LYS A 103 4.38 10.48 -1.05
CA LYS A 103 4.74 11.90 -1.14
C LYS A 103 3.58 12.76 -1.66
N LYS A 104 2.86 12.29 -2.68
CA LYS A 104 1.64 12.95 -3.16
C LYS A 104 0.54 13.02 -2.10
N ALA A 105 0.44 12.01 -1.24
CA ALA A 105 -0.51 12.04 -0.13
C ALA A 105 -0.16 13.15 0.89
N LEU A 106 1.12 13.37 1.18
CA LEU A 106 1.58 14.46 2.05
C LEU A 106 1.31 15.83 1.41
N GLU A 107 1.59 15.99 0.11
CA GLU A 107 1.27 17.22 -0.62
C GLU A 107 -0.24 17.49 -0.63
N ASN A 108 -1.07 16.46 -0.87
CA ASN A 108 -2.53 16.55 -0.83
C ASN A 108 -3.03 16.92 0.57
N ALA A 109 -2.36 16.46 1.64
CA ALA A 109 -2.63 16.87 3.01
C ALA A 109 -2.18 18.31 3.33
N GLY A 110 -1.45 18.96 2.42
CA GLY A 110 -0.88 20.28 2.65
C GLY A 110 0.33 20.28 3.60
N ILE A 111 0.93 19.12 3.88
CA ILE A 111 2.12 19.00 4.73
C ILE A 111 3.34 19.42 3.89
N THR A 112 3.57 20.73 3.81
CA THR A 112 4.71 21.36 3.12
C THR A 112 6.04 21.07 3.83
N GLU A 113 7.17 21.39 3.20
CA GLU A 113 8.50 21.23 3.83
C GLU A 113 8.62 21.95 5.17
N ASP A 114 8.04 23.15 5.30
CA ASP A 114 8.05 23.91 6.56
C ASP A 114 7.31 23.15 7.67
N ILE A 115 6.11 22.64 7.37
CA ILE A 115 5.32 21.87 8.32
C ILE A 115 6.02 20.54 8.63
N MET A 116 6.59 19.88 7.62
CA MET A 116 7.38 18.66 7.75
C MET A 116 8.50 18.84 8.78
N ASN A 117 9.17 20.00 8.79
CA ASN A 117 10.29 20.30 9.69
C ASN A 117 9.84 20.53 11.14
N GLU A 118 8.61 20.99 11.36
CA GLU A 118 8.02 21.18 12.69
C GLU A 118 7.47 19.88 13.30
N LEU A 119 7.20 18.86 12.47
CA LEU A 119 6.70 17.58 12.95
C LEU A 119 7.69 16.89 13.90
N GLU A 120 7.18 16.36 15.01
CA GLU A 120 7.96 15.48 15.87
C GLU A 120 8.22 14.14 15.15
N LYS A 121 9.45 13.94 14.66
CA LYS A 121 9.79 12.80 13.78
C LYS A 121 9.56 11.43 14.41
N SER A 122 9.71 11.31 15.73
CA SER A 122 9.38 10.10 16.53
C SER A 122 7.89 9.75 16.52
N ARG A 123 7.03 10.70 16.15
CA ARG A 123 5.57 10.58 16.11
C ARG A 123 5.04 10.36 14.69
N CYS A 124 5.91 10.34 13.69
CA CYS A 124 5.53 10.17 12.29
C CYS A 124 5.94 8.78 11.81
N GLY A 125 4.99 7.98 11.36
CA GLY A 125 5.24 6.58 10.96
C GLY A 125 4.79 6.26 9.54
N VAL A 126 5.30 5.16 9.00
CA VAL A 126 5.01 4.69 7.64
C VAL A 126 4.63 3.22 7.69
N LEU A 127 3.43 2.92 7.24
CA LEU A 127 2.88 1.57 7.24
C LEU A 127 2.15 1.27 5.93
N ILE A 128 2.90 1.23 4.84
CA ILE A 128 2.39 0.91 3.51
C ILE A 128 2.87 -0.50 3.14
N GLY A 129 1.92 -1.39 2.91
CA GLY A 129 2.17 -2.81 2.67
C GLY A 129 2.32 -3.17 1.20
N SER A 130 2.78 -4.39 0.95
CA SER A 130 2.76 -5.01 -0.38
C SER A 130 2.46 -6.49 -0.21
N ALA A 131 1.58 -7.04 -1.03
CA ALA A 131 1.26 -8.45 -1.01
C ALA A 131 2.43 -9.28 -1.55
N MET A 132 3.02 -8.82 -2.66
CA MET A 132 3.96 -9.61 -3.47
C MET A 132 5.42 -9.14 -3.32
N GLY A 133 5.63 -7.93 -2.81
CA GLY A 133 6.96 -7.32 -2.67
C GLY A 133 7.63 -7.09 -4.02
N GLY A 134 8.97 -7.06 -4.01
CA GLY A 134 9.79 -6.82 -5.20
C GLY A 134 10.00 -8.08 -6.03
N MET A 135 8.90 -8.64 -6.54
CA MET A 135 8.92 -9.92 -7.25
C MET A 135 9.74 -9.85 -8.55
N LYS A 136 9.78 -8.68 -9.23
CA LYS A 136 10.62 -8.50 -10.42
C LYS A 136 12.09 -8.57 -10.05
N VAL A 137 12.48 -7.83 -9.02
CA VAL A 137 13.87 -7.84 -8.52
C VAL A 137 14.29 -9.24 -8.10
N PHE A 138 13.40 -9.99 -7.42
CA PHE A 138 13.69 -11.36 -7.02
C PHE A 138 13.83 -12.31 -8.23
N SER A 139 12.93 -12.21 -9.21
CA SER A 139 12.99 -13.00 -10.44
C SER A 139 14.28 -12.74 -11.23
N ASP A 140 14.67 -11.47 -11.39
CA ASP A 140 15.92 -11.11 -12.07
C ASP A 140 17.15 -11.64 -11.33
N ALA A 141 17.10 -11.66 -10.00
CA ALA A 141 18.17 -12.17 -9.17
C ALA A 141 18.35 -13.69 -9.33
N ILE A 142 17.26 -14.45 -9.50
CA ILE A 142 17.34 -15.89 -9.81
C ILE A 142 17.98 -16.11 -11.19
N GLU A 143 17.59 -15.35 -12.20
CA GLU A 143 18.21 -15.47 -13.53
C GLU A 143 19.71 -15.10 -13.51
N ALA A 144 20.09 -14.08 -12.75
CA ALA A 144 21.50 -13.76 -12.54
C ALA A 144 22.24 -14.88 -11.78
N LEU A 145 21.61 -15.50 -10.78
CA LEU A 145 22.19 -16.59 -10.00
C LEU A 145 22.46 -17.84 -10.87
N ARG A 146 21.60 -18.13 -11.85
CA ARG A 146 21.82 -19.22 -12.82
C ARG A 146 23.13 -19.06 -13.58
N VAL A 147 23.59 -17.82 -13.79
CA VAL A 147 24.90 -17.52 -14.39
C VAL A 147 25.99 -17.55 -13.31
N SER A 148 25.86 -16.79 -12.23
CA SER A 148 26.77 -16.78 -11.09
C SER A 148 26.23 -15.87 -9.97
N TYR A 149 26.47 -16.22 -8.70
CA TYR A 149 26.15 -15.33 -7.56
C TYR A 149 26.81 -13.94 -7.68
N LYS A 150 27.96 -13.84 -8.35
CA LYS A 150 28.67 -12.56 -8.59
C LYS A 150 27.94 -11.61 -9.53
N LYS A 151 26.95 -12.10 -10.30
CA LYS A 151 26.14 -11.30 -11.22
C LYS A 151 24.86 -10.77 -10.58
N MET A 152 24.52 -11.22 -9.38
CA MET A 152 23.32 -10.76 -8.68
C MET A 152 23.45 -9.28 -8.29
N ASN A 153 22.33 -8.56 -8.35
CA ASN A 153 22.23 -7.23 -7.78
C ASN A 153 22.47 -7.32 -6.25
N PRO A 154 23.43 -6.61 -5.66
CA PRO A 154 23.66 -6.65 -4.21
C PRO A 154 22.46 -6.15 -3.39
N PHE A 155 21.54 -5.41 -4.00
CA PHE A 155 20.29 -4.96 -3.39
C PHE A 155 19.10 -5.89 -3.67
N CYS A 156 19.31 -7.07 -4.25
CA CYS A 156 18.19 -7.97 -4.61
C CYS A 156 17.35 -8.37 -3.39
N VAL A 157 18.00 -8.76 -2.28
CA VAL A 157 17.31 -9.13 -1.04
C VAL A 157 16.54 -7.95 -0.47
N PRO A 158 17.15 -6.79 -0.16
CA PRO A 158 16.41 -5.67 0.43
C PRO A 158 15.31 -5.15 -0.49
N PHE A 159 15.50 -5.09 -1.81
CA PHE A 159 14.46 -4.58 -2.71
C PHE A 159 13.37 -5.61 -3.04
N ALA A 160 13.57 -6.89 -2.71
CA ALA A 160 12.52 -7.89 -2.81
C ALA A 160 11.57 -7.88 -1.61
N THR A 161 11.98 -7.40 -0.44
CA THR A 161 11.15 -7.46 0.77
C THR A 161 9.98 -6.47 0.74
N THR A 162 8.85 -6.87 1.30
CA THR A 162 7.60 -6.09 1.32
C THR A 162 7.66 -4.82 2.19
N ASN A 163 8.67 -4.69 3.05
CA ASN A 163 8.85 -3.55 3.95
C ASN A 163 9.78 -2.46 3.42
N MET A 164 10.57 -2.74 2.39
CA MET A 164 11.64 -1.82 1.99
C MET A 164 11.13 -0.52 1.39
N GLY A 165 9.98 -0.55 0.69
CA GLY A 165 9.34 0.68 0.20
C GLY A 165 9.03 1.66 1.34
N SER A 166 8.37 1.18 2.40
CA SER A 166 8.06 1.97 3.61
C SER A 166 9.33 2.42 4.35
N ALA A 167 10.34 1.56 4.43
CA ALA A 167 11.63 1.90 5.04
C ALA A 167 12.34 3.06 4.30
N ILE A 168 12.41 2.99 2.97
CA ILE A 168 13.03 4.04 2.16
C ILE A 168 12.25 5.34 2.25
N LEU A 169 10.92 5.29 2.18
CA LEU A 169 10.09 6.48 2.32
C LEU A 169 10.29 7.15 3.69
N ALA A 170 10.32 6.37 4.77
CA ALA A 170 10.58 6.91 6.10
C ALA A 170 11.99 7.53 6.20
N MET A 171 13.01 6.89 5.63
CA MET A 171 14.37 7.45 5.59
C MET A 171 14.43 8.77 4.81
N ASP A 172 13.71 8.85 3.69
CA ASP A 172 13.64 10.04 2.84
C ASP A 172 12.92 11.21 3.54
N LEU A 173 11.89 10.92 4.34
CA LEU A 173 11.14 11.91 5.13
C LEU A 173 11.77 12.23 6.50
N GLY A 174 12.78 11.46 6.92
CA GLY A 174 13.36 11.52 8.26
C GLY A 174 12.40 11.08 9.38
N TRP A 175 11.41 10.24 9.07
CA TRP A 175 10.39 9.77 10.00
C TRP A 175 10.90 8.58 10.84
N MET A 176 10.66 8.64 12.15
CA MET A 176 11.25 7.73 13.14
C MET A 176 10.20 6.98 13.98
N GLY A 177 8.91 7.19 13.71
CA GLY A 177 7.81 6.47 14.35
C GLY A 177 7.63 5.04 13.83
N PRO A 178 6.47 4.41 14.08
CA PRO A 178 6.19 3.04 13.67
C PRO A 178 6.44 2.81 12.17
N ASN A 179 7.33 1.86 11.85
CA ASN A 179 7.69 1.53 10.48
C ASN A 179 7.90 0.02 10.29
N TYR A 180 6.91 -0.62 9.66
CA TYR A 180 6.94 -2.03 9.27
C TYR A 180 5.93 -2.26 8.14
N SER A 181 5.90 -3.47 7.60
CA SER A 181 4.96 -3.85 6.54
C SER A 181 4.14 -5.04 6.97
N ILE A 182 2.88 -5.04 6.55
CA ILE A 182 1.96 -6.16 6.67
C ILE A 182 1.76 -6.71 5.27
N SER A 183 1.78 -8.03 5.13
CA SER A 183 1.37 -8.72 3.91
C SER A 183 0.28 -9.73 4.26
N THR A 184 -0.93 -9.46 3.77
CA THR A 184 -2.12 -10.31 3.94
C THR A 184 -2.84 -10.47 2.60
N ALA A 185 -2.05 -10.66 1.54
CA ALA A 185 -2.54 -10.76 0.16
C ALA A 185 -3.42 -9.55 -0.20
N CYS A 186 -4.61 -9.78 -0.78
CA CYS A 186 -5.54 -8.73 -1.19
C CYS A 186 -6.01 -7.81 -0.04
N ALA A 187 -5.89 -8.25 1.22
CA ALA A 187 -6.29 -7.46 2.39
C ALA A 187 -5.17 -6.57 2.96
N THR A 188 -3.98 -6.59 2.34
CA THR A 188 -2.78 -5.91 2.84
C THR A 188 -3.02 -4.45 3.20
N SER A 189 -3.58 -3.66 2.29
CA SER A 189 -3.85 -2.24 2.52
C SER A 189 -4.83 -2.00 3.67
N ASN A 190 -5.88 -2.82 3.79
CA ASN A 190 -6.86 -2.71 4.87
C ASN A 190 -6.23 -2.94 6.25
N PHE A 191 -5.38 -3.97 6.38
CA PHE A 191 -4.67 -4.23 7.62
C PHE A 191 -3.66 -3.13 7.92
N CYS A 192 -3.02 -2.56 6.89
CA CYS A 192 -2.15 -1.42 7.05
C CYS A 192 -2.89 -0.20 7.61
N ILE A 193 -4.00 0.19 6.98
CA ILE A 193 -4.83 1.33 7.44
C ILE A 193 -5.32 1.10 8.88
N LEU A 194 -5.79 -0.10 9.19
CA LEU A 194 -6.25 -0.45 10.54
C LEU A 194 -5.15 -0.30 11.59
N ASN A 195 -3.95 -0.83 11.32
CA ASN A 195 -2.85 -0.78 12.28
C ASN A 195 -2.27 0.63 12.43
N ALA A 196 -2.19 1.40 11.34
CA ALA A 196 -1.82 2.81 11.39
C ALA A 196 -2.78 3.63 12.26
N ALA A 197 -4.09 3.46 12.08
CA ALA A 197 -5.08 4.10 12.93
C ALA A 197 -4.95 3.67 14.41
N ASN A 198 -4.57 2.42 14.66
CA ASN A 198 -4.35 1.94 16.02
C ASN A 198 -3.09 2.52 16.68
N HIS A 199 -2.00 2.73 15.94
CA HIS A 199 -0.83 3.46 16.44
C HIS A 199 -1.21 4.86 16.90
N ILE A 200 -2.04 5.57 16.12
CA ILE A 200 -2.53 6.90 16.51
C ILE A 200 -3.41 6.83 17.76
N ARG A 201 -4.40 5.92 17.79
CA ARG A 201 -5.32 5.72 18.92
C ARG A 201 -4.60 5.38 20.24
N LYS A 202 -3.53 4.58 20.16
CA LYS A 202 -2.69 4.20 21.30
C LYS A 202 -1.76 5.31 21.78
N GLY A 203 -1.67 6.42 21.05
CA GLY A 203 -0.75 7.48 21.42
C GLY A 203 0.69 7.18 21.00
N GLU A 204 0.94 6.31 20.02
CA GLU A 204 2.29 5.93 19.54
C GLU A 204 2.74 6.78 18.34
N ALA A 205 1.80 7.37 17.60
CA ALA A 205 2.06 8.28 16.48
C ALA A 205 1.00 9.38 16.42
N ASP A 206 1.32 10.47 15.72
CA ASP A 206 0.41 11.60 15.44
C ASP A 206 0.09 11.67 13.95
N VAL A 207 1.04 11.26 13.10
CA VAL A 207 0.89 11.20 11.64
C VAL A 207 1.33 9.82 11.16
N MET A 208 0.52 9.18 10.32
CA MET A 208 0.84 7.90 9.70
C MET A 208 0.55 7.93 8.20
N LEU A 209 1.54 7.57 7.39
CA LEU A 209 1.31 7.16 6.01
C LEU A 209 0.91 5.69 5.99
N CYS A 210 -0.19 5.34 5.33
CA CYS A 210 -0.66 3.96 5.30
C CYS A 210 -1.38 3.59 4.00
N GLY A 211 -1.34 2.31 3.62
CA GLY A 211 -1.98 1.87 2.39
C GLY A 211 -1.35 0.60 1.81
N GLY A 212 -1.34 0.48 0.48
CA GLY A 212 -0.73 -0.66 -0.21
C GLY A 212 -0.15 -0.31 -1.57
N SER A 213 0.79 -1.13 -2.04
CA SER A 213 1.39 -1.04 -3.36
C SER A 213 1.82 -2.41 -3.89
N ASP A 214 1.53 -2.68 -5.16
CA ASP A 214 1.97 -3.90 -5.84
C ASP A 214 2.21 -3.64 -7.34
N ALA A 215 3.20 -4.32 -7.90
CA ALA A 215 3.52 -4.29 -9.34
C ALA A 215 3.63 -5.71 -9.94
N PRO A 216 2.53 -6.50 -9.92
CA PRO A 216 2.60 -7.93 -10.24
C PRO A 216 2.58 -8.23 -11.74
N ILE A 217 2.49 -7.22 -12.62
CA ILE A 217 2.38 -7.37 -14.08
C ILE A 217 3.78 -7.65 -14.67
N ILE A 218 4.27 -8.84 -14.38
CA ILE A 218 5.55 -9.40 -14.82
C ILE A 218 5.35 -10.88 -15.17
N PRO A 219 6.25 -11.51 -15.96
CA PRO A 219 6.05 -12.89 -16.42
C PRO A 219 5.73 -13.90 -15.30
N ILE A 220 6.50 -13.86 -14.21
CA ILE A 220 6.28 -14.76 -13.06
C ILE A 220 4.96 -14.48 -12.33
N GLY A 221 4.56 -13.22 -12.22
CA GLY A 221 3.29 -12.83 -11.58
C GLY A 221 2.09 -13.29 -12.39
N LEU A 222 2.07 -12.97 -13.69
CA LEU A 222 1.02 -13.42 -14.60
C LEU A 222 0.96 -14.95 -14.68
N GLY A 223 2.11 -15.60 -14.85
CA GLY A 223 2.21 -17.06 -14.95
C GLY A 223 1.70 -17.78 -13.71
N GLY A 224 2.02 -17.29 -12.50
CA GLY A 224 1.54 -17.86 -11.25
C GLY A 224 0.02 -17.84 -11.13
N PHE A 225 -0.62 -16.72 -11.45
CA PHE A 225 -2.08 -16.60 -11.37
C PHE A 225 -2.82 -17.28 -12.53
N VAL A 226 -2.18 -17.41 -13.70
CA VAL A 226 -2.67 -18.28 -14.79
C VAL A 226 -2.66 -19.74 -14.33
N ALA A 227 -1.59 -20.20 -13.68
CA ALA A 227 -1.46 -21.60 -13.25
C ALA A 227 -2.55 -22.03 -12.26
N CYS A 228 -2.98 -21.13 -11.37
CA CYS A 228 -4.09 -21.39 -10.45
C CYS A 228 -5.48 -21.05 -11.03
N ARG A 229 -5.57 -20.70 -12.33
CA ARG A 229 -6.82 -20.40 -13.06
C ARG A 229 -7.63 -19.26 -12.42
N ALA A 230 -6.96 -18.26 -11.86
CA ALA A 230 -7.64 -17.17 -11.15
C ALA A 230 -7.97 -15.96 -12.05
N LEU A 231 -7.34 -15.86 -13.23
CA LEU A 231 -7.46 -14.70 -14.10
C LEU A 231 -8.53 -14.89 -15.18
N SER A 232 -9.24 -13.81 -15.49
CA SER A 232 -10.09 -13.73 -16.68
C SER A 232 -9.26 -13.97 -17.95
N GLN A 233 -9.85 -14.64 -18.95
CA GLN A 233 -9.23 -14.89 -20.25
C GLN A 233 -9.92 -14.13 -21.38
N ARG A 234 -10.74 -13.13 -21.04
CA ARG A 234 -11.51 -12.31 -21.98
C ARG A 234 -10.66 -11.28 -22.72
N ASN A 235 -9.67 -11.77 -23.46
CA ASN A 235 -8.71 -10.95 -24.19
C ASN A 235 -9.34 -10.13 -25.33
N SER A 236 -10.49 -10.55 -25.86
CA SER A 236 -11.18 -9.89 -26.97
C SER A 236 -11.94 -8.62 -26.57
N ASP A 237 -12.29 -8.47 -25.29
CA ASP A 237 -12.99 -7.28 -24.77
C ASP A 237 -12.41 -6.90 -23.39
N PRO A 238 -11.16 -6.37 -23.35
CA PRO A 238 -10.43 -6.15 -22.11
C PRO A 238 -11.17 -5.23 -21.14
N THR A 239 -11.82 -4.18 -21.64
CA THR A 239 -12.50 -3.18 -20.82
C THR A 239 -13.73 -3.72 -20.11
N LYS A 240 -14.24 -4.90 -20.51
CA LYS A 240 -15.35 -5.59 -19.85
C LYS A 240 -14.93 -6.88 -19.18
N ALA A 241 -13.64 -7.21 -19.09
CA ALA A 241 -13.19 -8.46 -18.48
C ALA A 241 -13.43 -8.48 -16.97
N SER A 242 -13.15 -7.37 -16.26
CA SER A 242 -13.49 -7.23 -14.85
C SER A 242 -14.97 -6.87 -14.71
N ARG A 243 -15.78 -7.85 -14.32
CA ARG A 243 -17.24 -7.73 -14.21
C ARG A 243 -17.77 -8.31 -12.89
N PRO A 244 -17.49 -7.64 -11.75
CA PRO A 244 -17.96 -8.11 -10.44
C PRO A 244 -19.47 -8.39 -10.44
N TRP A 245 -19.86 -9.52 -9.86
CA TRP A 245 -21.25 -10.01 -9.74
C TRP A 245 -21.98 -10.37 -11.04
N ASP A 246 -21.39 -10.13 -12.21
CA ASP A 246 -21.95 -10.55 -13.49
C ASP A 246 -21.98 -12.09 -13.61
N VAL A 247 -22.98 -12.62 -14.33
CA VAL A 247 -23.16 -14.06 -14.52
C VAL A 247 -22.04 -14.69 -15.36
N ASP A 248 -21.45 -13.90 -16.26
CA ASP A 248 -20.40 -14.33 -17.19
C ASP A 248 -18.97 -13.98 -16.69
N ARG A 249 -18.83 -13.66 -15.40
CA ARG A 249 -17.50 -13.42 -14.79
C ARG A 249 -16.68 -14.72 -14.78
N ASP A 250 -15.42 -14.64 -15.19
CA ASP A 250 -14.55 -15.82 -15.41
C ASP A 250 -13.22 -15.76 -14.65
N GLY A 251 -13.04 -14.78 -13.75
CA GLY A 251 -11.83 -14.57 -12.98
C GLY A 251 -11.62 -13.09 -12.67
N PHE A 252 -10.61 -12.76 -11.87
CA PHE A 252 -10.25 -11.36 -11.67
C PHE A 252 -9.32 -10.88 -12.80
N VAL A 253 -9.19 -9.56 -12.95
CA VAL A 253 -8.18 -8.96 -13.84
C VAL A 253 -7.11 -8.32 -12.96
N MET A 254 -5.85 -8.71 -13.18
CA MET A 254 -4.72 -8.19 -12.43
C MET A 254 -4.50 -6.71 -12.74
N GLY A 255 -4.15 -5.93 -11.72
CA GLY A 255 -3.71 -4.55 -11.86
C GLY A 255 -2.44 -4.29 -11.07
N GLU A 256 -1.80 -3.15 -11.33
CA GLU A 256 -0.67 -2.64 -10.56
C GLU A 256 -0.92 -1.20 -10.11
N GLY A 257 -0.22 -0.77 -9.06
CA GLY A 257 -0.32 0.59 -8.55
C GLY A 257 -0.12 0.70 -7.05
N ALA A 258 -0.43 1.87 -6.52
CA ALA A 258 -0.42 2.18 -5.09
C ALA A 258 -1.58 3.09 -4.71
N GLY A 259 -2.05 2.95 -3.47
CA GLY A 259 -2.96 3.88 -2.81
C GLY A 259 -2.49 4.11 -1.38
N VAL A 260 -2.30 5.37 -1.01
CA VAL A 260 -1.75 5.79 0.28
C VAL A 260 -2.62 6.89 0.88
N LEU A 261 -2.87 6.80 2.18
CA LEU A 261 -3.57 7.80 2.98
C LEU A 261 -2.61 8.41 4.01
N VAL A 262 -2.80 9.70 4.29
CA VAL A 262 -2.30 10.35 5.50
C VAL A 262 -3.38 10.26 6.57
N LEU A 263 -3.07 9.55 7.65
CA LEU A 263 -3.88 9.55 8.85
C LEU A 263 -3.25 10.48 9.88
N GLU A 264 -4.06 11.33 10.50
CA GLU A 264 -3.63 12.19 11.59
C GLU A 264 -4.51 12.04 12.83
N GLU A 265 -3.94 12.34 13.99
CA GLU A 265 -4.76 12.62 15.17
C GLU A 265 -5.54 13.93 14.99
N LEU A 266 -6.82 13.93 15.39
CA LEU A 266 -7.73 15.06 15.11
C LEU A 266 -7.24 16.41 15.63
N GLU A 267 -6.77 16.50 16.88
CA GLU A 267 -6.33 17.78 17.42
C GLU A 267 -5.00 18.23 16.77
N HIS A 268 -4.10 17.29 16.47
CA HIS A 268 -2.94 17.55 15.61
C HIS A 268 -3.35 18.11 14.24
N ALA A 269 -4.28 17.46 13.54
CA ALA A 269 -4.76 17.87 12.23
C ALA A 269 -5.39 19.26 12.24
N LYS A 270 -6.13 19.63 13.30
CA LYS A 270 -6.69 20.99 13.43
C LYS A 270 -5.59 22.05 13.57
N ILE A 271 -4.52 21.76 14.30
CA ILE A 271 -3.37 22.68 14.44
C ILE A 271 -2.67 22.83 13.08
N SER A 272 -2.46 21.74 12.35
CA SER A 272 -1.90 21.76 11.00
C SER A 272 -2.79 22.53 10.03
N ALA A 273 -4.12 22.32 10.05
CA ALA A 273 -5.07 23.04 9.20
C ALA A 273 -5.09 24.54 9.50
N ALA A 274 -4.96 24.94 10.77
CA ALA A 274 -4.81 26.35 11.15
C ALA A 274 -3.53 27.00 10.60
N LYS A 275 -2.52 26.20 10.21
CA LYS A 275 -1.28 26.63 9.56
C LYS A 275 -1.34 26.55 8.02
N GLY A 276 -2.47 26.16 7.43
CA GLY A 276 -2.68 26.10 5.98
C GLY A 276 -2.74 24.69 5.36
N CYS A 277 -2.76 23.62 6.16
CA CYS A 277 -3.00 22.25 5.65
C CYS A 277 -4.45 22.02 5.19
N GLY A 278 -4.62 21.07 4.26
CA GLY A 278 -5.86 20.73 3.57
C GLY A 278 -6.95 20.01 4.40
N ASN A 279 -7.96 19.50 3.70
CA ASN A 279 -9.24 19.04 4.27
C ASN A 279 -9.11 17.94 5.33
N ILE A 280 -9.91 18.06 6.39
CA ILE A 280 -10.12 17.00 7.39
C ILE A 280 -11.38 16.22 6.99
N CYS A 281 -11.21 14.96 6.57
CA CYS A 281 -12.29 14.04 6.22
C CYS A 281 -12.56 13.02 7.33
#